data_AF-A0A7Y6PV53-F1
#
_entry.id   AF-A0A7Y6PV53-F1
#
_cell.length_a   1.000
_cell.length_b   1.000
_cell.length_c   1.000
_cell.angle_alpha   90.00
_cell.angle_beta   90.00
_cell.angle_gamma   90.00
#
_symmetry.space_group_name_H-M   'P 1'
#
loop_
_entity.id
_entity.type
_entity.pdbx_description
1 polymer ?
#
loop_
_entity_poly.entity_id
_entity_poly.type
_entity_poly.pdbx_seq_one_letter_code
_entity_poly.pdbx_strand_id
1 'polypeptide(L)'
;GKQTASTLGRIARGETVLEAGRAHWHATGRRAAGNGSLMRTAPLGVALAACPLEQIVEGALTDSLITHADPRCLLAVAAFDAAIARAIADDKTHVLTAERANAMIAAACDGLTIAAARMRELWRDDADDLVAIASAEADLTRDLDAATAAEPGVYRGELDLHKTAGFVRVAFRLAFWHLGHTPWRDAVVDVASRGGDADTNAAIVGVLVGARDGVTAIPPAWVERVLAATQPGPAEWADAHHPRHLVALAASLR
;
A
#
# COMPACT_ATOMS: atom_id res chain seq x y z
N GLY A 1 -9.47 11.44 -1.93
CA GLY A 1 -9.03 12.41 -0.90
C GLY A 1 -8.57 13.73 -1.51
N LYS A 2 -8.29 14.75 -0.69
CA LYS A 2 -7.86 16.10 -1.14
C LYS A 2 -6.57 16.08 -1.98
N GLN A 3 -5.59 15.27 -1.60
CA GLN A 3 -4.33 15.10 -2.32
C GLN A 3 -4.55 14.58 -3.75
N THR A 4 -5.27 13.47 -3.90
CA THR A 4 -5.67 12.91 -5.21
C THR A 4 -6.41 13.94 -6.07
N ALA A 5 -7.39 14.64 -5.52
CA ALA A 5 -8.15 15.64 -6.28
C ALA A 5 -7.25 16.79 -6.76
N SER A 6 -6.27 17.21 -5.94
CA SER A 6 -5.32 18.26 -6.30
C SER A 6 -4.39 17.84 -7.43
N THR A 7 -3.83 16.63 -7.37
CA THR A 7 -2.93 16.10 -8.41
C THR A 7 -3.67 15.82 -9.72
N LEU A 8 -4.87 15.24 -9.67
CA LEU A 8 -5.71 15.08 -10.87
C LEU A 8 -6.09 16.42 -11.50
N GLY A 9 -6.36 17.45 -10.67
CA GLY A 9 -6.59 18.81 -11.17
C GLY A 9 -5.37 19.42 -11.88
N ARG A 10 -4.14 19.09 -11.45
CA ARG A 10 -2.90 19.48 -12.15
C ARG A 10 -2.79 18.80 -13.51
N ILE A 11 -3.05 17.49 -13.56
CA ILE A 11 -3.05 16.72 -14.81
C ILE A 11 -4.09 17.27 -15.79
N ALA A 12 -5.30 17.57 -15.33
CA ALA A 12 -6.36 18.16 -16.14
C ALA A 12 -6.00 19.55 -16.71
N ARG A 13 -5.03 20.25 -16.12
CA ARG A 13 -4.49 21.54 -16.61
C ARG A 13 -3.26 21.38 -17.50
N GLY A 14 -2.85 20.15 -17.81
CA GLY A 14 -1.77 19.85 -18.77
C GLY A 14 -0.42 19.49 -18.16
N GLU A 15 -0.29 19.38 -16.83
CA GLU A 15 0.91 18.79 -16.22
C GLU A 15 0.99 17.28 -16.55
N THR A 16 2.19 16.76 -16.76
CA THR A 16 2.34 15.32 -17.06
C THR A 16 2.03 14.48 -15.82
N VAL A 17 1.59 13.23 -16.05
CA VAL A 17 1.27 12.29 -14.96
C VAL A 17 2.46 12.01 -14.04
N LEU A 18 3.70 12.06 -14.56
CA LEU A 18 4.91 11.81 -13.79
C LEU A 18 5.38 13.04 -12.98
N GLU A 19 4.95 14.24 -13.36
CA GLU A 19 5.36 15.48 -12.70
C GLU A 19 4.32 15.94 -11.66
N ALA A 20 3.04 15.74 -11.93
CA ALA A 20 1.95 16.30 -11.15
C ALA A 20 2.00 15.94 -9.65
N GLY A 21 2.35 14.69 -9.33
CA GLY A 21 2.50 14.24 -7.95
C GLY A 21 3.66 14.91 -7.23
N ARG A 22 4.85 14.97 -7.84
CA ARG A 22 6.04 15.61 -7.26
C ARG A 22 5.84 17.11 -7.09
N ALA A 23 5.23 17.75 -8.09
CA ALA A 23 4.88 19.16 -8.02
C ALA A 23 3.85 19.48 -6.92
N HIS A 24 2.86 18.60 -6.70
CA HIS A 24 1.96 18.73 -5.55
C HIS A 24 2.70 18.55 -4.22
N TRP A 25 3.55 17.53 -4.11
CA TRP A 25 4.33 17.29 -2.90
C TRP A 25 5.23 18.49 -2.54
N HIS A 26 5.98 19.03 -3.51
CA HIS A 26 6.76 20.26 -3.35
C HIS A 26 5.90 21.45 -2.90
N ALA A 27 4.74 21.67 -3.54
CA ALA A 27 3.84 22.77 -3.20
C ALA A 27 3.26 22.70 -1.77
N THR A 28 3.26 21.52 -1.13
CA THR A 28 2.86 21.37 0.28
C THR A 28 4.00 21.55 1.28
N GLY A 29 5.20 21.92 0.80
CA GLY A 29 6.42 21.94 1.59
C GLY A 29 6.88 20.53 1.95
N ARG A 30 6.71 19.56 1.05
CA ARG A 30 7.11 18.16 1.22
C ARG A 30 6.41 17.42 2.38
N ARG A 31 5.11 17.67 2.57
CA ARG A 31 4.32 17.11 3.69
C ARG A 31 3.15 16.21 3.27
N ALA A 32 2.88 16.07 1.98
CA ALA A 32 1.74 15.33 1.45
C ALA A 32 1.94 13.80 1.47
N ALA A 33 1.97 13.19 2.65
CA ALA A 33 2.22 11.76 2.86
C ALA A 33 0.93 10.91 3.11
N GLY A 34 -0.08 11.09 2.26
CA GLY A 34 -1.32 10.32 2.35
C GLY A 34 -1.13 8.82 2.02
N ASN A 35 -1.96 7.95 2.59
CA ASN A 35 -1.98 6.51 2.33
C ASN A 35 -2.70 6.11 1.01
N GLY A 36 -3.13 7.07 0.19
CA GLY A 36 -4.01 6.84 -0.95
C GLY A 36 -3.40 6.09 -2.13
N SER A 37 -2.07 6.03 -2.26
CA SER A 37 -1.41 5.11 -3.20
C SER A 37 -1.27 3.71 -2.63
N LEU A 38 -0.90 3.59 -1.35
CA LEU A 38 -0.79 2.30 -0.66
C LEU A 38 -2.08 1.50 -0.66
N MET A 39 -3.23 2.16 -0.51
CA MET A 39 -4.54 1.48 -0.53
C MET A 39 -4.94 0.88 -1.90
N ARG A 40 -4.23 1.21 -2.99
CA ARG A 40 -4.58 0.76 -4.36
C ARG A 40 -3.49 -0.02 -5.09
N THR A 41 -2.28 -0.08 -4.55
CA THR A 41 -1.10 -0.59 -5.27
C THR A 41 -1.09 -2.12 -5.44
N ALA A 42 -1.80 -2.84 -4.57
CA ALA A 42 -1.80 -4.30 -4.47
C ALA A 42 -1.95 -5.10 -5.79
N PRO A 43 -2.78 -4.68 -6.78
CA PRO A 43 -2.85 -5.36 -8.06
C PRO A 43 -1.51 -5.46 -8.78
N LEU A 44 -0.61 -4.48 -8.59
CA LEU A 44 0.74 -4.50 -9.16
C LEU A 44 1.60 -5.59 -8.52
N GLY A 45 1.63 -5.69 -7.19
CA GLY A 45 2.33 -6.76 -6.49
C GLY A 45 1.86 -8.16 -6.90
N VAL A 46 0.56 -8.32 -7.20
CA VAL A 46 0.02 -9.60 -7.72
C VAL A 46 0.39 -9.83 -9.19
N ALA A 47 0.18 -8.83 -10.05
CA ALA A 47 0.38 -8.97 -11.50
C ALA A 47 1.86 -9.16 -11.87
N LEU A 48 2.75 -8.53 -11.12
CA LEU A 48 4.20 -8.56 -11.34
C LEU A 48 4.91 -9.61 -10.46
N ALA A 49 4.17 -10.49 -9.78
CA ALA A 49 4.77 -11.47 -8.85
C ALA A 49 5.79 -12.42 -9.49
N ALA A 50 5.70 -12.65 -10.80
CA ALA A 50 6.64 -13.46 -11.57
C ALA A 50 7.80 -12.64 -12.19
N CYS A 51 7.79 -11.32 -12.03
CA CYS A 51 8.82 -10.43 -12.55
C CYS A 51 9.98 -10.26 -11.55
N PRO A 52 11.16 -9.83 -12.02
CA PRO A 52 12.24 -9.37 -11.14
C PRO A 52 11.77 -8.26 -10.20
N LEU A 53 12.35 -8.22 -9.00
CA LEU A 53 11.97 -7.27 -7.95
C LEU A 53 12.08 -5.82 -8.41
N GLU A 54 13.07 -5.50 -9.22
CA GLU A 54 13.26 -4.17 -9.80
C GLU A 54 12.05 -3.74 -10.65
N GLN A 55 11.43 -4.65 -11.40
CA GLN A 55 10.24 -4.32 -12.20
C GLN A 55 9.01 -4.08 -11.33
N ILE A 56 8.87 -4.83 -10.23
CA ILE A 56 7.82 -4.61 -9.22
C ILE A 56 7.99 -3.21 -8.61
N VAL A 57 9.22 -2.86 -8.23
CA VAL A 57 9.56 -1.55 -7.66
C VAL A 57 9.29 -0.42 -8.65
N GLU A 58 9.73 -0.52 -9.92
CA GLU A 58 9.46 0.52 -10.93
C GLU A 58 7.95 0.73 -11.13
N GLY A 59 7.17 -0.36 -11.16
CA GLY A 59 5.72 -0.30 -11.27
C GLY A 59 5.07 0.44 -10.09
N ALA A 60 5.43 0.05 -8.87
CA ALA A 60 4.92 0.66 -7.64
C ALA A 60 5.27 2.16 -7.54
N LEU A 61 6.53 2.52 -7.83
CA LEU A 61 7.00 3.90 -7.86
C LEU A 61 6.21 4.72 -8.89
N THR A 62 6.02 4.17 -10.09
CA THR A 62 5.30 4.85 -11.17
C THR A 62 3.84 5.09 -10.81
N ASP A 63 3.11 4.11 -10.25
CA ASP A 63 1.72 4.31 -9.82
C ASP A 63 1.62 5.35 -8.72
N SER A 64 2.44 5.24 -7.67
CA SER A 64 2.34 6.17 -6.55
C SER A 64 2.68 7.59 -7.00
N LEU A 65 3.67 7.78 -7.88
CA LEU A 65 4.10 9.09 -8.38
C LEU A 65 2.98 9.89 -9.05
N ILE A 66 1.96 9.25 -9.63
CA ILE A 66 0.82 9.92 -10.27
C ILE A 66 0.12 10.88 -9.29
N THR A 67 0.03 10.50 -8.00
CA THR A 67 -0.75 11.26 -7.01
C THR A 67 -0.08 11.47 -5.65
N HIS A 68 0.88 10.63 -5.29
CA HIS A 68 1.55 10.55 -4.00
C HIS A 68 3.06 10.38 -4.19
N ALA A 69 3.73 11.52 -4.38
CA ALA A 69 5.17 11.58 -4.60
C ALA A 69 5.98 11.79 -3.30
N ASP A 70 5.35 11.80 -2.13
CA ASP A 70 6.13 11.84 -0.89
C ASP A 70 6.97 10.55 -0.79
N PRO A 71 8.28 10.62 -0.48
CA PRO A 71 9.12 9.43 -0.37
C PRO A 71 8.57 8.37 0.58
N ARG A 72 7.85 8.74 1.64
CA ARG A 72 7.21 7.75 2.53
C ARG A 72 6.11 6.97 1.81
N CYS A 73 5.40 7.58 0.86
CA CYS A 73 4.40 6.89 0.04
C CYS A 73 5.07 5.96 -0.98
N LEU A 74 6.05 6.48 -1.72
CA LEU A 74 6.75 5.76 -2.79
C LEU A 74 7.50 4.52 -2.27
N LEU A 75 8.22 4.67 -1.17
CA LEU A 75 8.93 3.57 -0.54
C LEU A 75 7.97 2.57 0.11
N ALA A 76 6.88 3.03 0.72
CA ALA A 76 5.88 2.15 1.32
C ALA A 76 5.19 1.27 0.27
N VAL A 77 4.80 1.81 -0.89
CA VAL A 77 4.18 0.99 -1.95
C VAL A 77 5.14 -0.05 -2.52
N ALA A 78 6.42 0.30 -2.70
CA ALA A 78 7.42 -0.61 -3.23
C ALA A 78 7.68 -1.78 -2.26
N ALA A 79 7.84 -1.49 -0.97
CA ALA A 79 7.98 -2.50 0.07
C ALA A 79 6.73 -3.39 0.18
N PHE A 80 5.54 -2.79 0.10
CA PHE A 80 4.26 -3.49 0.19
C PHE A 80 4.03 -4.43 -1.01
N ASP A 81 4.27 -3.96 -2.23
CA ASP A 81 4.11 -4.78 -3.43
C ASP A 81 5.17 -5.90 -3.53
N ALA A 82 6.40 -5.65 -3.05
CA ALA A 82 7.42 -6.70 -2.93
C ALA A 82 7.00 -7.82 -1.96
N ALA A 83 6.41 -7.46 -0.81
CA ALA A 83 5.86 -8.43 0.14
C ALA A 83 4.72 -9.25 -0.47
N ILE A 84 3.81 -8.60 -1.19
CA ILE A 84 2.70 -9.28 -1.90
C ILE A 84 3.26 -10.22 -2.97
N ALA A 85 4.17 -9.75 -3.82
CA ALA A 85 4.78 -10.54 -4.88
C ALA A 85 5.46 -11.80 -4.32
N ARG A 86 6.22 -11.67 -3.23
CA ARG A 86 6.79 -12.82 -2.51
C ARG A 86 5.71 -13.82 -2.08
N ALA A 87 4.63 -13.33 -1.48
CA ALA A 87 3.53 -14.20 -1.04
C ALA A 87 2.78 -14.87 -2.20
N ILE A 88 2.78 -14.29 -3.40
CA ILE A 88 2.17 -14.91 -4.58
C ILE A 88 3.11 -15.92 -5.24
N ALA A 89 4.42 -15.65 -5.24
CA ALA A 89 5.44 -16.53 -5.81
C ALA A 89 5.68 -17.79 -4.96
N ASP A 90 5.51 -17.71 -3.64
CA ASP A 90 5.66 -18.86 -2.75
C ASP A 90 4.53 -19.88 -2.95
N ASP A 91 4.89 -21.13 -3.26
CA ASP A 91 3.94 -22.24 -3.28
C ASP A 91 3.23 -22.33 -1.91
N LYS A 92 1.90 -22.42 -1.96
CA LYS A 92 1.04 -22.39 -0.75
C LYS A 92 1.12 -23.72 0.00
N THR A 93 1.64 -24.76 -0.63
CA THR A 93 1.82 -26.04 0.01
C THR A 93 3.15 -26.03 0.78
N HIS A 94 3.07 -26.10 2.11
CA HIS A 94 4.15 -26.50 3.04
C HIS A 94 4.92 -25.43 3.85
N VAL A 95 4.62 -24.13 3.75
CA VAL A 95 5.27 -23.10 4.60
C VAL A 95 4.38 -22.70 5.78
N LEU A 96 4.93 -22.66 7.00
CA LEU A 96 4.21 -22.18 8.18
C LEU A 96 3.89 -20.68 8.04
N THR A 97 2.76 -20.23 8.58
CA THR A 97 2.31 -18.83 8.48
C THR A 97 3.36 -17.82 8.96
N ALA A 98 4.11 -18.13 10.01
CA ALA A 98 5.18 -17.28 10.54
C ALA A 98 6.39 -17.21 9.61
N GLU A 99 6.79 -18.32 8.99
CA GLU A 99 7.88 -18.34 8.01
C GLU A 99 7.51 -17.53 6.76
N ARG A 100 6.26 -17.66 6.30
CA ARG A 100 5.73 -16.87 5.18
C ARG A 100 5.72 -15.38 5.50
N ALA A 101 5.27 -15.00 6.70
CA ALA A 101 5.32 -13.61 7.17
C ALA A 101 6.75 -13.05 7.17
N ASN A 102 7.73 -13.81 7.68
CA ASN A 102 9.12 -13.40 7.70
C ASN A 102 9.70 -13.23 6.28
N ALA A 103 9.38 -14.14 5.35
CA ALA A 103 9.80 -14.04 3.95
C ALA A 103 9.21 -12.80 3.27
N MET A 104 7.96 -12.47 3.55
CA MET A 104 7.29 -11.26 3.06
C MET A 104 7.93 -9.98 3.63
N ILE A 105 8.26 -9.96 4.93
CA ILE A 105 8.97 -8.82 5.56
C ILE A 105 10.36 -8.64 4.92
N ALA A 106 11.10 -9.74 4.70
CA ALA A 106 12.39 -9.67 4.03
C ALA A 106 12.29 -9.09 2.61
N ALA A 107 11.31 -9.54 1.82
CA ALA A 107 11.05 -8.99 0.50
C ALA A 107 10.66 -7.50 0.54
N ALA A 108 9.92 -7.08 1.58
CA ALA A 108 9.61 -5.66 1.79
C ALA A 108 10.87 -4.82 2.04
N CYS A 109 11.81 -5.32 2.85
CA CYS A 109 13.10 -4.65 3.10
C CYS A 109 13.92 -4.52 1.79
N ASP A 110 13.96 -5.58 0.97
CA ASP A 110 14.66 -5.54 -0.33
C ASP A 110 14.00 -4.52 -1.27
N GLY A 111 12.67 -4.56 -1.38
CA GLY A 111 11.89 -3.62 -2.19
C GLY A 111 12.07 -2.17 -1.75
N LEU A 112 12.06 -1.90 -0.44
CA LEU A 112 12.35 -0.59 0.15
C LEU A 112 13.73 -0.08 -0.28
N THR A 113 14.75 -0.93 -0.17
CA THR A 113 16.15 -0.59 -0.44
C THR A 113 16.36 -0.26 -1.91
N ILE A 114 15.83 -1.09 -2.81
CA ILE A 114 15.89 -0.87 -4.26
C ILE A 114 15.14 0.42 -4.64
N ALA A 115 13.95 0.63 -4.08
CA ALA A 115 13.17 1.84 -4.32
C ALA A 115 13.92 3.10 -3.88
N ALA A 116 14.54 3.09 -2.70
CA ALA A 116 15.30 4.23 -2.21
C ALA A 116 16.52 4.53 -3.08
N ALA A 117 17.25 3.50 -3.53
CA ALA A 117 18.36 3.66 -4.47
C ALA A 117 17.88 4.28 -5.80
N ARG A 118 16.77 3.76 -6.35
CA ARG A 118 16.19 4.27 -7.58
C ARG A 118 15.73 5.71 -7.48
N MET A 119 15.04 6.06 -6.40
CA MET A 119 14.58 7.42 -6.15
C MET A 119 15.75 8.40 -6.07
N ARG A 120 16.86 8.02 -5.40
CA ARG A 120 18.07 8.84 -5.36
C ARG A 120 18.66 9.07 -6.74
N GLU A 121 18.62 8.08 -7.62
CA GLU A 121 19.08 8.24 -9.00
C GLU A 121 18.18 9.20 -9.78
N LEU A 122 16.86 9.02 -9.68
CA LEU A 122 15.87 9.83 -10.41
C LEU A 122 15.86 11.29 -9.95
N TRP A 123 16.05 11.54 -8.65
CA TRP A 123 15.94 12.87 -8.03
C TRP A 123 17.29 13.41 -7.54
N ARG A 124 18.40 12.92 -8.12
CA ARG A 124 19.77 13.28 -7.75
C ARG A 124 20.09 14.78 -7.79
N ASP A 125 19.32 15.54 -8.55
CA ASP A 125 19.55 16.96 -8.79
C ASP A 125 18.91 17.88 -7.72
N ASP A 126 18.15 17.34 -6.75
CA ASP A 126 17.51 18.11 -5.68
C ASP A 126 17.94 17.58 -4.29
N ALA A 127 18.79 18.36 -3.60
CA ALA A 127 19.35 17.97 -2.31
C ALA A 127 18.29 17.81 -1.19
N ASP A 128 17.23 18.62 -1.20
CA ASP A 128 16.16 18.51 -0.21
C ASP A 128 15.35 17.23 -0.43
N ASP A 129 15.14 16.84 -1.69
CA ASP A 129 14.48 15.59 -2.03
C ASP A 129 15.32 14.38 -1.59
N LEU A 130 16.64 14.43 -1.74
CA LEU A 130 17.55 13.38 -1.25
C LEU A 130 17.50 13.24 0.28
N VAL A 131 17.42 14.35 1.02
CA VAL A 131 17.22 14.33 2.49
C VAL A 131 15.87 13.71 2.84
N ALA A 132 14.80 14.06 2.12
CA ALA A 132 13.48 13.48 2.35
C ALA A 132 13.45 11.97 2.08
N ILE A 133 14.14 11.49 1.03
CA ILE A 133 14.29 10.07 0.73
C ILE A 133 15.01 9.34 1.87
N ALA A 134 16.15 9.87 2.32
CA ALA A 134 16.91 9.25 3.42
C ALA A 134 16.10 9.18 4.72
N SER A 135 15.35 10.25 5.05
CA SER A 135 14.47 10.25 6.22
C SER A 135 13.34 9.24 6.10
N ALA A 136 12.71 9.14 4.91
CA ALA A 136 11.61 8.21 4.68
C ALA A 136 12.05 6.74 4.71
N GLU A 137 13.23 6.44 4.17
CA GLU A 137 13.84 5.12 4.25
C GLU A 137 14.12 4.74 5.71
N ALA A 138 14.75 5.62 6.49
CA ALA A 138 14.99 5.36 7.91
C ALA A 138 13.69 5.16 8.71
N ASP A 139 12.65 5.93 8.40
CA ASP A 139 11.33 5.82 9.00
C ASP A 139 10.66 4.47 8.72
N LEU A 140 10.64 4.04 7.45
CA LEU A 140 9.99 2.79 7.05
C LEU A 140 10.80 1.55 7.46
N THR A 141 12.14 1.64 7.48
CA THR A 141 12.98 0.59 8.06
C THR A 141 12.64 0.38 9.54
N ARG A 142 12.50 1.47 10.32
CA ARG A 142 12.04 1.37 11.72
C ARG A 142 10.63 0.80 11.86
N ASP A 143 9.77 0.99 10.86
CA ASP A 143 8.44 0.42 10.83
C ASP A 143 8.45 -1.09 10.53
N LEU A 144 9.30 -1.53 9.60
CA LEU A 144 9.53 -2.95 9.30
C LEU A 144 10.20 -3.69 10.46
N ASP A 145 11.23 -3.10 11.09
CA ASP A 145 11.91 -3.68 12.25
C ASP A 145 10.93 -3.94 13.41
N ALA A 146 9.97 -3.04 13.58
CA ALA A 146 8.95 -3.15 14.62
C ALA A 146 7.77 -4.06 14.24
N ALA A 147 7.79 -4.72 13.08
CA ALA A 147 6.78 -5.70 12.68
C ALA A 147 6.68 -6.88 13.67
N THR A 148 7.75 -7.15 14.43
CA THR A 148 7.83 -8.21 15.45
C THR A 148 7.67 -7.70 16.89
N ALA A 149 7.42 -6.40 17.07
CA ALA A 149 7.25 -5.81 18.40
C ALA A 149 5.96 -6.30 19.08
N ALA A 150 5.91 -6.26 20.42
CA ALA A 150 4.75 -6.71 21.18
C ALA A 150 3.45 -5.92 20.90
N GLU A 151 3.57 -4.65 20.47
CA GLU A 151 2.45 -3.80 20.09
C GLU A 151 2.82 -2.92 18.88
N PRO A 152 1.86 -2.50 18.04
CA PRO A 152 2.14 -1.72 16.83
C PRO A 152 2.59 -0.27 17.13
N GLY A 153 2.29 0.25 18.33
CA GLY A 153 2.73 1.57 18.76
C GLY A 153 1.99 2.77 18.16
N VAL A 154 0.75 2.59 17.69
CA VAL A 154 -0.01 3.59 16.90
C VAL A 154 -0.91 4.55 17.70
N TYR A 155 -0.74 4.65 19.02
CA TYR A 155 -1.54 5.56 19.88
C TYR A 155 -0.72 6.71 20.48
N ARG A 156 0.50 6.92 20.00
CA ARG A 156 1.43 7.91 20.55
C ARG A 156 2.45 8.37 19.51
N GLY A 157 3.05 9.53 19.78
CA GLY A 157 4.12 10.08 18.95
C GLY A 157 3.66 10.41 17.53
N GLU A 158 4.55 10.21 16.57
CA GLU A 158 4.31 10.52 15.15
C GLU A 158 3.29 9.59 14.47
N LEU A 159 3.06 8.40 15.02
CA LEU A 159 2.13 7.39 14.50
C LEU A 159 0.80 7.33 15.28
N ASP A 160 0.45 8.38 16.01
CA ASP A 160 -0.84 8.49 16.70
C ASP A 160 -2.00 8.48 15.69
N LEU A 161 -2.66 7.33 15.55
CA LEU A 161 -3.63 7.05 14.48
C LEU A 161 -4.84 7.98 14.46
N HIS A 162 -5.19 8.59 15.61
CA HIS A 162 -6.29 9.53 15.71
C HIS A 162 -5.87 10.94 15.31
N LYS A 163 -4.59 11.30 15.50
CA LYS A 163 -4.05 12.62 15.15
C LYS A 163 -3.51 12.68 13.71
N THR A 164 -3.08 11.54 13.18
CA THR A 164 -2.48 11.43 11.83
C THR A 164 -3.32 10.55 10.91
N ALA A 165 -4.66 10.64 11.00
CA ALA A 165 -5.57 9.95 10.09
C ALA A 165 -5.21 10.22 8.62
N GLY A 166 -5.09 9.16 7.82
CA GLY A 166 -4.64 9.22 6.43
C GLY A 166 -3.12 9.15 6.23
N PHE A 167 -2.31 9.13 7.29
CA PHE A 167 -0.85 9.06 7.16
C PHE A 167 -0.39 7.65 6.75
N VAL A 168 0.39 7.56 5.67
CA VAL A 168 0.84 6.29 5.09
C VAL A 168 1.54 5.36 6.07
N ARG A 169 2.38 5.90 6.97
CA ARG A 169 3.13 5.08 7.93
C ARG A 169 2.25 4.40 8.96
N VAL A 170 1.09 4.96 9.32
CA VAL A 170 0.15 4.30 10.25
C VAL A 170 -0.39 3.02 9.63
N ALA A 171 -0.87 3.08 8.38
CA ALA A 171 -1.37 1.91 7.67
C ALA A 171 -0.26 0.88 7.42
N PHE A 172 0.92 1.34 7.02
CA PHE A 172 2.09 0.50 6.78
C PHE A 172 2.52 -0.24 8.06
N ARG A 173 2.66 0.47 9.18
CA ARG A 173 3.00 -0.10 10.49
C ARG A 173 2.01 -1.17 10.92
N LEU A 174 0.70 -0.89 10.80
CA LEU A 174 -0.35 -1.84 11.16
C LEU A 174 -0.28 -3.10 10.27
N ALA A 175 -0.13 -2.93 8.95
CA ALA A 175 -0.11 -4.04 8.02
C ALA A 175 1.02 -5.03 8.32
N PHE A 176 2.25 -4.54 8.46
CA PHE A 176 3.40 -5.38 8.75
C PHE A 176 3.40 -5.96 10.18
N TRP A 177 2.86 -5.23 11.16
CA TRP A 177 2.66 -5.79 12.50
C TRP A 177 1.65 -6.95 12.47
N HIS A 178 0.46 -6.76 11.91
CA HIS A 178 -0.55 -7.82 11.82
C HIS A 178 -0.09 -9.05 11.01
N LEU A 179 0.82 -8.85 10.06
CA LEU A 179 1.40 -9.90 9.24
C LEU A 179 2.10 -11.00 10.06
N GLY A 180 2.65 -10.68 11.24
CA GLY A 180 3.23 -11.67 12.15
C GLY A 180 2.32 -12.11 13.30
N HIS A 181 1.24 -11.37 13.57
CA HIS A 181 0.57 -11.43 14.89
C HIS A 181 -0.85 -11.98 14.87
N THR A 182 -1.56 -11.86 13.76
CA THR A 182 -3.01 -12.17 13.74
C THR A 182 -3.42 -12.87 12.45
N PRO A 183 -4.38 -13.82 12.49
CA PRO A 183 -5.03 -14.33 11.29
C PRO A 183 -5.84 -13.23 10.60
N TRP A 184 -6.10 -13.39 9.29
CA TRP A 184 -6.75 -12.39 8.44
C TRP A 184 -8.00 -11.75 9.06
N ARG A 185 -8.94 -12.57 9.53
CA ARG A 185 -10.21 -12.08 10.10
C ARG A 185 -9.97 -11.15 11.29
N ASP A 186 -9.11 -11.56 12.20
CA ASP A 186 -8.87 -10.82 13.44
C ASP A 186 -8.09 -9.54 13.15
N ALA A 187 -7.17 -9.56 12.18
CA ALA A 187 -6.46 -8.38 11.71
C ALA A 187 -7.43 -7.29 11.20
N VAL A 188 -8.36 -7.67 10.32
CA VAL A 188 -9.30 -6.73 9.72
C VAL A 188 -10.30 -6.19 10.76
N VAL A 189 -10.81 -7.05 11.65
CA VAL A 189 -11.74 -6.62 12.73
C VAL A 189 -11.04 -5.67 13.70
N ASP A 190 -9.84 -6.03 14.14
CA ASP A 190 -9.06 -5.21 15.06
C ASP A 190 -8.83 -3.82 14.47
N VAL A 191 -8.23 -3.74 13.27
CA VAL A 191 -7.90 -2.46 12.63
C VAL A 191 -9.14 -1.61 12.36
N ALA A 192 -10.23 -2.21 11.87
CA ALA A 192 -11.48 -1.47 11.66
C ALA A 192 -12.06 -0.93 12.98
N SER A 193 -11.81 -1.61 14.11
CA SER A 193 -12.27 -1.20 15.44
C SER A 193 -11.38 -0.14 16.10
N ARG A 194 -10.16 0.10 15.60
CA ARG A 194 -9.23 1.11 16.16
C ARG A 194 -9.66 2.56 15.89
N GLY A 195 -10.50 2.80 14.89
CA GLY A 195 -10.89 4.16 14.47
C GLY A 195 -9.81 4.88 13.65
N GLY A 196 -9.87 6.22 13.60
CA GLY A 196 -9.04 7.02 12.71
C GLY A 196 -9.46 6.85 11.25
N ASP A 197 -8.51 6.59 10.36
CA ASP A 197 -8.75 6.23 8.95
C ASP A 197 -9.00 4.72 8.81
N ALA A 198 -10.09 4.27 9.45
CA ALA A 198 -10.33 2.85 9.73
C ALA A 198 -10.56 2.01 8.46
N ASP A 199 -11.27 2.53 7.47
CA ASP A 199 -11.55 1.85 6.21
C ASP A 199 -10.25 1.63 5.41
N THR A 200 -9.45 2.68 5.25
CA THR A 200 -8.18 2.61 4.51
C THR A 200 -7.17 1.71 5.20
N ASN A 201 -7.02 1.85 6.53
CA ASN A 201 -6.13 1.01 7.31
C ASN A 201 -6.54 -0.47 7.23
N ALA A 202 -7.83 -0.78 7.37
CA ALA A 202 -8.33 -2.15 7.30
C ALA A 202 -8.19 -2.76 5.90
N ALA A 203 -8.38 -1.95 4.84
CA ALA A 203 -8.15 -2.39 3.46
C ALA A 203 -6.69 -2.78 3.22
N ILE A 204 -5.73 -1.93 3.62
CA ILE A 204 -4.29 -2.18 3.47
C ILE A 204 -3.85 -3.41 4.27
N VAL A 205 -4.27 -3.51 5.53
CA VAL A 205 -3.97 -4.68 6.39
C VAL A 205 -4.58 -5.95 5.81
N GLY A 206 -5.85 -5.89 5.40
CA GLY A 206 -6.57 -7.03 4.83
C GLY A 206 -5.95 -7.56 3.55
N VAL A 207 -5.37 -6.70 2.71
CA VAL A 207 -4.61 -7.12 1.52
C VAL A 207 -3.36 -7.88 1.92
N LEU A 208 -2.50 -7.30 2.77
CA LEU A 208 -1.19 -7.89 3.07
C LEU A 208 -1.34 -9.21 3.82
N VAL A 209 -2.20 -9.24 4.84
CA VAL A 209 -2.49 -10.46 5.59
C VAL A 209 -3.24 -11.47 4.71
N GLY A 210 -4.04 -11.00 3.75
CA GLY A 210 -4.75 -11.86 2.80
C GLY A 210 -3.82 -12.53 1.80
N ALA A 211 -2.74 -11.86 1.40
CA ALA A 211 -1.69 -12.46 0.59
C ALA A 211 -0.97 -13.59 1.34
N ARG A 212 -0.79 -13.45 2.67
CA ARG A 212 -0.23 -14.48 3.56
C ARG A 212 -1.18 -15.67 3.72
N ASP A 213 -2.44 -15.42 4.08
CA ASP A 213 -3.39 -16.47 4.49
C ASP A 213 -4.19 -17.09 3.34
N GLY A 214 -4.26 -16.40 2.20
CA GLY A 214 -5.02 -16.83 1.05
C GLY A 214 -6.54 -16.61 1.17
N VAL A 215 -7.24 -16.83 0.06
CA VAL A 215 -8.67 -16.52 -0.09
C VAL A 215 -9.58 -17.30 0.86
N THR A 216 -9.19 -18.52 1.26
CA THR A 216 -9.97 -19.37 2.16
C THR A 216 -10.05 -18.84 3.59
N ALA A 217 -9.19 -17.89 3.97
CA ALA A 217 -9.24 -17.23 5.27
C ALA A 217 -10.34 -16.16 5.36
N ILE A 218 -10.90 -15.72 4.22
CA ILE A 218 -11.94 -14.71 4.16
C ILE A 218 -13.31 -15.39 4.39
N PRO A 219 -14.11 -14.96 5.39
CA PRO A 219 -15.43 -15.53 5.63
C PRO A 219 -16.35 -15.39 4.39
N PRO A 220 -16.97 -16.48 3.90
CA PRO A 220 -17.84 -16.42 2.72
C PRO A 220 -18.96 -15.38 2.82
N ALA A 221 -19.57 -15.24 4.00
CA ALA A 221 -20.61 -14.25 4.26
C ALA A 221 -20.13 -12.80 4.07
N TRP A 222 -18.84 -12.51 4.28
CA TRP A 222 -18.28 -11.18 4.07
C TRP A 222 -18.06 -10.92 2.58
N VAL A 223 -17.55 -11.92 1.85
CA VAL A 223 -17.44 -11.86 0.38
C VAL A 223 -18.81 -11.60 -0.23
N GLU A 224 -19.83 -12.36 0.17
CA GLU A 224 -21.19 -12.19 -0.31
C GLU A 224 -21.71 -10.77 -0.07
N ARG A 225 -21.50 -10.22 1.13
CA ARG A 225 -21.91 -8.84 1.47
C ARG A 225 -21.25 -7.80 0.57
N VAL A 226 -19.96 -7.94 0.25
CA VAL A 226 -19.25 -7.03 -0.67
C VAL A 226 -19.76 -7.18 -2.10
N LEU A 227 -19.96 -8.41 -2.58
CA LEU A 227 -20.44 -8.66 -3.94
C LEU A 227 -21.91 -8.25 -4.13
N ALA A 228 -22.71 -8.31 -3.07
CA ALA A 228 -24.10 -7.84 -3.04
C ALA A 228 -24.23 -6.33 -2.77
N ALA A 229 -23.15 -5.63 -2.41
CA ALA A 229 -23.19 -4.21 -2.08
C ALA A 229 -23.50 -3.37 -3.33
N THR A 230 -24.76 -3.04 -3.54
CA THR A 230 -25.20 -2.10 -4.58
C THR A 230 -25.17 -0.68 -4.02
N GLN A 231 -24.31 0.19 -4.55
CA GLN A 231 -24.49 1.63 -4.34
C GLN A 231 -25.42 2.20 -5.42
N PRO A 232 -26.34 3.13 -5.06
CA PRO A 232 -27.04 3.94 -6.05
C PRO A 232 -26.03 4.88 -6.73
N GLY A 233 -25.69 4.59 -7.98
CA GLY A 233 -24.84 5.41 -8.85
C GLY A 233 -25.36 5.38 -10.29
N PRO A 234 -24.79 6.18 -11.21
CA PRO A 234 -25.13 6.09 -12.63
C PRO A 234 -25.00 4.63 -13.10
N ALA A 235 -26.03 4.09 -13.75
CA ALA A 235 -26.15 2.67 -14.07
C ALA A 235 -24.91 2.10 -14.79
N GLU A 236 -24.24 2.92 -15.61
CA GLU A 236 -23.01 2.56 -16.32
C GLU A 236 -21.87 2.15 -15.37
N TRP A 237 -21.65 2.87 -14.27
CA TRP A 237 -20.61 2.52 -13.29
C TRP A 237 -21.07 1.46 -12.29
N ALA A 238 -22.34 1.55 -11.87
CA ALA A 238 -22.91 0.65 -10.87
C ALA A 238 -23.04 -0.79 -11.39
N ASP A 239 -23.25 -0.99 -12.69
CA ASP A 239 -23.31 -2.31 -13.31
C ASP A 239 -22.01 -2.70 -14.03
N ALA A 240 -21.39 -1.84 -14.84
CA ALA A 240 -20.22 -2.28 -15.63
C ALA A 240 -18.93 -2.43 -14.81
N HIS A 241 -18.79 -1.70 -13.69
CA HIS A 241 -17.56 -1.66 -12.89
C HIS A 241 -17.77 -2.13 -11.43
N HIS A 242 -18.91 -2.79 -11.15
CA HIS A 242 -19.16 -3.38 -9.84
C HIS A 242 -18.13 -4.47 -9.50
N PRO A 243 -17.75 -4.63 -8.22
CA PRO A 243 -16.90 -5.74 -7.77
C PRO A 243 -17.31 -7.15 -8.22
N ARG A 244 -18.60 -7.41 -8.47
CA ARG A 244 -19.09 -8.71 -8.95
C ARG A 244 -18.66 -9.02 -10.40
N HIS A 245 -18.25 -8.00 -11.16
CA HIS A 245 -17.76 -8.12 -12.53
C HIS A 245 -16.24 -7.99 -12.64
N LEU A 246 -15.54 -7.60 -11.56
CA LEU A 246 -14.08 -7.36 -11.58
C LEU A 246 -13.27 -8.58 -12.03
N VAL A 247 -13.66 -9.79 -11.62
CA VAL A 247 -12.96 -11.03 -12.02
C VAL A 247 -13.12 -11.29 -13.52
N ALA A 248 -14.31 -11.03 -14.07
CA ALA A 248 -14.56 -11.18 -15.51
C ALA A 248 -13.82 -10.10 -16.33
N LEU A 249 -13.76 -8.87 -15.82
CA LEU A 249 -13.00 -7.77 -16.44
C LEU A 249 -11.49 -8.07 -16.46
N ALA A 250 -10.92 -8.58 -15.37
CA ALA A 250 -9.49 -8.90 -15.29
C ALA A 250 -9.08 -10.03 -16.26
N ALA A 251 -9.97 -10.99 -16.53
CA ALA A 251 -9.73 -12.05 -17.51
C ALA A 251 -9.72 -11.53 -18.96
N SER A 252 -10.46 -10.45 -19.26
CA SER A 252 -10.51 -9.82 -20.58
C SER A 252 -9.33 -8.90 -20.91
N LEU A 253 -8.45 -8.63 -19.94
CA LEU A 253 -7.26 -7.78 -20.09
C LEU A 253 -5.97 -8.59 -20.37
N ARG A 254 -6.09 -9.91 -20.59
CA ARG A 254 -5.01 -10.82 -21.01
C ARG A 254 -5.14 -11.14 -22.49
#